data_AF-M1D2R3-F1
#
_entry.id   AF-M1D2R3-F1
#
_cell.length_a   1.000
_cell.length_b   1.000
_cell.length_c   1.000
_cell.angle_alpha   90.00
_cell.angle_beta   90.00
_cell.angle_gamma   90.00
#
_symmetry.space_group_name_H-M   'P 1'
#
loop_
_entity.id
_entity.type
_entity.pdbx_description
1 polymer ?
#
loop_
_entity_poly.entity_id
_entity_poly.type
_entity_poly.pdbx_seq_one_letter_code
_entity_poly.pdbx_strand_id
1 'polypeptide(L)'
;MCDLLWSDPDDRCGWGMSPRGAGYTFGQDISEQFHHTNNLKLIARAHQLVMEGYNWSHEQKVVTIFSAPNYCYRCGNMASILEVDDCRGHTFIQFDPAPRRGEPDVTRRTPDYFL
;
A
#
# COMPACT_ATOMS: atom_id res chain seq x y z
N MET A 1 -3.02 -19.47 2.31
CA MET A 1 -1.92 -18.77 1.60
C MET A 1 -2.43 -17.68 0.67
N CYS A 2 -3.66 -17.78 0.13
CA CYS A 2 -4.29 -16.73 -0.69
C CYS A 2 -4.37 -15.37 0.02
N ASP A 3 -4.88 -15.35 1.24
CA ASP A 3 -5.22 -14.10 1.94
C ASP A 3 -3.99 -13.24 2.28
N LEU A 4 -2.83 -13.87 2.52
CA LEU A 4 -1.57 -13.16 2.75
C LEU A 4 -1.12 -12.34 1.52
N LEU A 5 -1.56 -12.72 0.33
CA LEU A 5 -1.15 -12.09 -0.93
C LEU A 5 -2.23 -11.17 -1.51
N TRP A 6 -3.51 -11.37 -1.15
CA TRP A 6 -4.65 -10.73 -1.82
C TRP A 6 -5.54 -9.87 -0.91
N SER A 7 -5.38 -9.97 0.41
CA SER A 7 -6.21 -9.19 1.33
C SER A 7 -5.79 -7.73 1.42
N ASP A 8 -6.74 -6.83 1.67
CA ASP A 8 -6.54 -5.38 1.72
C ASP A 8 -7.09 -4.76 3.02
N PRO A 9 -6.42 -3.74 3.60
CA PRO A 9 -7.01 -2.96 4.69
C PRO A 9 -8.24 -2.18 4.20
N ASP A 10 -9.23 -2.03 5.08
CA ASP A 10 -10.49 -1.32 4.85
C ASP A 10 -10.86 -0.52 6.10
N ASP A 11 -11.61 0.56 5.92
CA ASP A 11 -12.06 1.43 7.03
C ASP A 11 -13.24 0.80 7.79
N ARG A 12 -13.92 -0.18 7.18
CA ARG A 12 -14.99 -0.94 7.83
C ARG A 12 -14.44 -1.90 8.87
N CYS A 13 -15.13 -1.99 10.00
CA CYS A 13 -14.82 -2.94 11.08
C CYS A 13 -15.05 -4.40 10.63
N GLY A 14 -14.19 -5.30 11.10
CA GLY A 14 -14.25 -6.74 10.85
C GLY A 14 -13.68 -7.17 9.50
N TRP A 15 -14.16 -8.31 9.00
CA TRP A 15 -13.78 -8.85 7.70
C TRP A 15 -14.84 -8.54 6.63
N GLY A 16 -14.38 -8.24 5.42
CA GLY A 16 -15.24 -8.06 4.24
C GLY A 16 -14.79 -8.93 3.07
N MET A 17 -15.68 -9.17 2.12
CA MET A 17 -15.32 -9.85 0.87
C MET A 17 -14.47 -8.92 0.00
N SER A 18 -13.33 -9.41 -0.49
CA SER A 18 -12.48 -8.63 -1.38
C SER A 18 -13.17 -8.35 -2.73
N PRO A 19 -13.22 -7.09 -3.19
CA PRO A 19 -13.73 -6.77 -4.52
C PRO A 19 -12.81 -7.31 -5.64
N ARG A 20 -11.59 -7.76 -5.31
CA ARG A 20 -10.64 -8.34 -6.26
C ARG A 20 -10.95 -9.79 -6.64
N GLY A 21 -11.93 -10.42 -5.97
CA GLY A 21 -12.33 -11.82 -6.21
C GLY A 21 -11.45 -12.86 -5.52
N ALA A 22 -10.45 -12.43 -4.74
CA ALA A 22 -9.58 -13.27 -3.91
C ALA A 22 -9.16 -12.51 -2.65
N GLY A 23 -9.00 -13.22 -1.53
CA GLY A 23 -8.71 -12.63 -0.23
C GLY A 23 -9.92 -11.95 0.42
N TYR A 24 -9.65 -11.19 1.48
CA TYR A 24 -10.64 -10.46 2.27
C TYR A 24 -10.21 -9.00 2.46
N THR A 25 -11.17 -8.11 2.70
CA THR A 25 -10.84 -6.84 3.34
C THR A 25 -10.82 -7.00 4.86
N PHE A 26 -9.99 -6.23 5.56
CA PHE A 26 -9.89 -6.28 7.02
C PHE A 26 -9.85 -4.89 7.65
N GLY A 27 -10.63 -4.73 8.72
CA GLY A 27 -10.73 -3.51 9.52
C GLY A 27 -9.60 -3.31 10.51
N GLN A 28 -9.61 -2.14 11.16
CA GLN A 28 -8.66 -1.78 12.20
C GLN A 28 -8.69 -2.73 13.41
N ASP A 29 -9.86 -3.21 13.80
CA ASP A 29 -10.04 -4.19 14.88
C ASP A 29 -9.27 -5.50 14.60
N ILE A 30 -9.25 -5.92 13.34
CA ILE A 30 -8.54 -7.12 12.91
C ILE A 30 -7.02 -6.91 12.97
N SER A 31 -6.52 -5.75 12.50
CA SER A 31 -5.08 -5.45 12.53
C SER A 31 -4.57 -5.28 13.96
N GLU A 32 -5.36 -4.66 14.85
CA GLU A 32 -5.07 -4.53 16.27
C GLU A 32 -5.04 -5.90 16.98
N GLN A 33 -6.04 -6.76 16.74
CA GLN A 33 -6.06 -8.09 17.31
C GLN A 33 -4.84 -8.92 16.86
N PHE A 34 -4.49 -8.83 15.56
CA PHE A 34 -3.32 -9.52 15.02
C PHE A 34 -2.02 -9.02 15.66
N HIS A 35 -1.87 -7.69 15.81
CA HIS A 35 -0.72 -7.10 16.50
C HIS A 35 -0.61 -7.54 17.95
N HIS A 36 -1.70 -7.47 18.70
CA HIS A 36 -1.72 -7.86 20.12
C HIS A 36 -1.34 -9.33 20.31
N THR A 37 -1.95 -10.21 19.51
CA THR A 37 -1.74 -11.66 19.60
C THR A 37 -0.30 -12.05 19.28
N ASN A 38 0.35 -11.33 18.36
CA ASN A 38 1.69 -11.67 17.86
C ASN A 38 2.80 -10.77 18.42
N ASN A 39 2.47 -9.86 19.34
CA ASN A 39 3.40 -8.85 19.87
C ASN A 39 4.10 -8.03 18.76
N LEU A 40 3.33 -7.60 17.76
CA LEU A 40 3.79 -6.78 16.64
C LEU A 40 3.36 -5.33 16.82
N LYS A 41 4.05 -4.41 16.12
CA LYS A 41 3.75 -2.97 16.15
C LYS A 41 3.31 -2.39 14.81
N LEU A 42 3.64 -3.08 13.72
CA LEU A 42 3.46 -2.60 12.36
C LEU A 42 3.21 -3.80 11.43
N ILE A 43 2.20 -3.67 10.56
CA ILE A 43 2.10 -4.45 9.33
C ILE A 43 2.55 -3.54 8.18
N ALA A 44 3.71 -3.86 7.59
CA ALA A 44 4.15 -3.23 6.35
C ALA A 44 3.79 -4.12 5.17
N ARG A 45 3.06 -3.58 4.20
CA ARG A 45 2.50 -4.34 3.08
C ARG A 45 2.49 -3.53 1.78
N ALA A 46 2.19 -4.17 0.65
CA ALA A 46 2.17 -3.54 -0.67
C ALA A 46 0.80 -3.72 -1.37
N HIS A 47 0.76 -4.31 -2.57
CA HIS A 47 -0.43 -4.71 -3.34
C HIS A 47 -1.34 -3.57 -3.85
N GLN A 48 -1.77 -2.63 -3.00
CA GLN A 48 -2.61 -1.50 -3.41
C GLN A 48 -1.78 -0.35 -3.98
N LEU A 49 -2.25 0.22 -5.08
CA LEU A 49 -1.72 1.47 -5.61
C LEU A 49 -2.10 2.61 -4.66
N VAL A 50 -1.11 3.42 -4.28
CA VAL A 50 -1.29 4.62 -3.47
C VAL A 50 -0.58 5.78 -4.14
N MET A 51 -1.26 6.93 -4.24
CA MET A 51 -0.81 8.05 -5.09
C MET A 51 0.52 8.65 -4.63
N GLU A 52 0.76 8.70 -3.32
CA GLU A 52 1.99 9.23 -2.73
C GLU A 52 3.09 8.16 -2.59
N GLY A 53 2.88 6.94 -3.12
CA GLY A 53 3.81 5.82 -2.96
C GLY A 53 3.78 5.15 -1.58
N TYR A 54 3.16 5.76 -0.57
CA TYR A 54 2.79 5.10 0.68
C TYR A 54 1.47 5.66 1.23
N ASN A 55 0.82 4.90 2.11
CA ASN A 55 -0.34 5.36 2.87
C ASN A 55 -0.42 4.64 4.22
N TRP A 56 -0.73 5.39 5.29
CA TRP A 56 -1.02 4.85 6.60
C TRP A 56 -2.52 4.57 6.74
N SER A 57 -2.85 3.43 7.37
CA SER A 57 -4.22 3.10 7.77
C SER A 57 -4.24 2.49 9.17
N HIS A 58 -5.45 2.34 9.73
CA HIS A 58 -5.68 1.71 11.03
C HIS A 58 -4.82 2.34 12.13
N GLU A 59 -4.92 3.65 12.31
CA GLU A 59 -4.13 4.40 13.31
C GLU A 59 -2.61 4.16 13.24
N GLN A 60 -2.07 4.16 12.01
CA GLN A 60 -0.65 3.93 11.73
C GLN A 60 -0.15 2.53 12.16
N LYS A 61 -1.05 1.55 12.27
CA LYS A 61 -0.71 0.14 12.51
C LYS A 61 -0.46 -0.62 11.21
N VAL A 62 -1.01 -0.15 10.11
CA VAL A 62 -0.83 -0.74 8.78
C VAL A 62 -0.28 0.33 7.85
N VAL A 63 0.78 0.01 7.12
CA VAL A 63 1.29 0.85 6.02
C VAL A 63 1.25 0.09 4.71
N THR A 64 0.65 0.72 3.70
CA THR A 64 0.77 0.31 2.30
C THR A 64 1.91 1.08 1.66
N ILE A 65 2.86 0.37 1.05
CA ILE A 65 4.02 0.93 0.34
C ILE A 65 3.99 0.43 -1.10
N PHE A 66 4.14 1.34 -2.05
CA PHE A 66 4.11 1.06 -3.47
C PHE A 66 5.35 1.66 -4.16
N SER A 67 6.19 0.81 -4.74
CA SER A 67 7.52 1.20 -5.25
C SER A 67 7.61 1.30 -6.78
N ALA A 68 6.47 1.31 -7.48
CA ALA A 68 6.42 1.45 -8.94
C ALA A 68 5.82 2.81 -9.33
N PRO A 69 6.66 3.83 -9.64
CA PRO A 69 6.16 5.16 -9.93
C PRO A 69 5.53 5.22 -11.32
N ASN A 70 4.50 6.06 -11.48
CA ASN A 70 3.66 6.14 -12.67
C ASN A 70 3.24 4.75 -13.16
N TYR A 71 2.54 4.01 -12.29
CA TYR A 71 2.17 2.62 -12.54
C TYR A 71 1.43 2.46 -13.87
N CYS A 72 1.83 1.45 -14.63
CA CYS A 72 1.35 1.18 -15.99
C CYS A 72 1.38 2.40 -16.94
N TYR A 73 2.23 3.38 -16.64
CA TYR A 73 2.43 4.63 -17.37
C TYR A 73 1.18 5.51 -17.47
N ARG A 74 0.25 5.33 -16.53
CA ARG A 74 -1.09 5.91 -16.58
C ARG A 74 -1.51 6.55 -15.27
N CYS A 75 -1.15 5.92 -14.15
CA CYS A 75 -1.66 6.31 -12.84
C CYS A 75 -1.00 7.58 -12.29
N GLY A 76 0.22 7.91 -12.72
CA GLY A 76 0.90 9.13 -12.28
C GLY A 76 1.23 9.18 -10.78
N ASN A 77 1.17 8.05 -10.07
CA ASN A 77 1.54 7.95 -8.66
C ASN A 77 3.05 8.13 -8.47
N MET A 78 3.45 8.69 -7.32
CA MET A 78 4.80 8.55 -6.81
C MET A 78 5.04 7.10 -6.36
N ALA A 79 6.30 6.77 -6.15
CA ALA A 79 6.71 5.56 -5.45
C ALA A 79 7.38 5.89 -4.12
N SER A 80 7.42 4.92 -3.22
CA SER A 80 8.11 5.05 -1.94
C SER A 80 8.86 3.77 -1.57
N ILE A 81 9.89 3.92 -0.74
CA ILE A 81 10.50 2.86 0.06
C ILE A 81 10.39 3.24 1.55
N LEU A 82 10.30 2.24 2.42
CA LEU A 82 10.36 2.42 3.87
C LEU A 82 11.71 1.93 4.38
N GLU A 83 12.51 2.85 4.91
CA GLU A 83 13.72 2.54 5.67
C GLU A 83 13.35 2.32 7.14
N VAL A 84 13.86 1.22 7.71
CA VAL A 84 13.70 0.88 9.12
C VAL A 84 15.09 0.80 9.75
N ASP A 85 15.36 1.67 10.72
CA ASP A 85 16.65 1.72 11.40
C ASP A 85 16.75 0.76 12.61
N ASP A 86 17.94 0.67 13.21
CA ASP A 86 18.20 -0.18 14.38
C ASP A 86 17.38 0.21 15.62
N CYS A 87 16.97 1.47 15.71
CA CYS A 87 16.10 2.01 16.75
C CYS A 87 14.61 1.81 16.44
N ARG A 88 14.28 1.14 15.33
CA ARG A 88 12.91 0.94 14.79
C ARG A 88 12.24 2.26 14.40
N GLY A 89 13.04 3.28 14.09
CA GLY A 89 12.61 4.48 13.38
C GLY A 89 12.24 4.12 11.95
N HIS A 90 11.26 4.87 11.41
CA HIS A 90 10.68 4.64 10.09
C HIS A 90 10.83 5.92 9.27
N THR A 91 11.49 5.82 8.12
CA THR A 91 11.64 6.96 7.19
C THR A 91 11.14 6.54 5.81
N PHE A 92 10.24 7.32 5.24
CA PHE A 92 9.79 7.12 3.85
C PHE A 92 10.66 7.94 2.91
N ILE A 93 11.13 7.31 1.84
CA ILE A 93 11.81 7.97 0.74
C ILE A 93 10.93 7.86 -0.49
N GLN A 94 10.30 8.97 -0.87
CA GLN A 94 9.47 9.06 -2.06
C GLN A 94 10.31 9.39 -3.29
N PHE A 95 9.92 8.86 -4.45
CA PHE A 95 10.61 9.09 -5.71
C PHE A 95 9.66 9.05 -6.92
N ASP A 96 10.02 9.85 -7.92
CA ASP A 96 9.35 9.95 -9.21
C ASP A 96 9.87 8.90 -10.21
N PRO A 97 9.17 8.68 -11.34
CA PRO A 97 9.69 7.85 -12.41
C PRO A 97 11.03 8.37 -12.92
N ALA A 98 11.96 7.45 -13.20
CA ALA A 98 13.22 7.82 -13.85
C ALA A 98 12.94 8.49 -15.22
N PRO A 99 13.71 9.52 -15.60
CA PRO A 99 13.55 10.18 -16.89
C PRO A 99 13.68 9.18 -18.05
N ARG A 100 12.75 9.22 -19.00
CA ARG A 100 12.88 8.46 -20.25
C ARG A 100 13.61 9.27 -21.29
N ARG A 101 14.63 8.68 -21.90
CA ARG A 101 15.28 9.29 -23.06
C ARG A 101 14.32 9.26 -24.26
N GLY A 102 13.84 10.43 -24.69
CA GLY A 102 13.21 10.62 -26.00
C GLY A 102 11.69 10.43 -26.11
N GLU A 103 10.94 10.35 -25.01
CA GLU A 103 9.46 10.25 -25.08
C GLU A 103 8.75 11.55 -24.67
N PRO A 104 7.65 11.93 -25.35
CA PRO A 104 6.80 13.06 -24.95
C PRO A 104 5.98 12.73 -23.69
N ASP A 105 5.60 13.78 -22.95
CA ASP A 105 4.84 13.71 -21.70
C ASP A 105 3.52 12.92 -21.86
N VAL A 106 3.35 11.85 -21.09
CA VAL A 106 2.15 10.99 -21.14
C VAL A 106 1.05 11.58 -20.24
N THR A 107 -0.16 11.67 -20.76
CA THR A 107 -1.32 12.24 -20.06
C THR A 107 -1.85 11.32 -18.95
N ARG A 108 -2.15 11.94 -17.80
CA ARG A 108 -2.52 11.31 -16.53
C ARG A 108 -3.98 10.83 -16.53
N ARG A 109 -4.24 9.53 -16.35
CA ARG A 109 -5.56 8.98 -15.98
C ARG A 109 -5.39 7.66 -15.24
N THR A 110 -5.81 7.60 -13.97
CA THR A 110 -5.85 6.38 -13.15
C THR A 110 -7.09 5.55 -13.51
N PRO A 111 -6.94 4.27 -13.92
CA PRO A 111 -8.06 3.35 -14.13
C PRO A 111 -8.77 2.94 -12.84
N ASP A 112 -10.09 2.69 -12.92
CA ASP A 112 -10.93 2.33 -11.76
C ASP A 112 -10.56 1.01 -11.09
N TYR A 113 -9.93 0.07 -11.80
CA TYR A 113 -9.55 -1.24 -11.21
C TYR A 113 -8.33 -1.16 -10.27
N PHE A 114 -7.69 0.02 -10.17
CA PHE A 114 -6.63 0.28 -9.20
C PHE A 114 -7.11 0.88 -7.89
N LEU A 115 -8.38 1.28 -7.81
CA LEU A 115 -9.08 1.58 -6.56
C LEU A 115 -9.51 0.26 -5.89
#